data_AF-A0A7S0SRH9-F1
#
_entry.id   AF-A0A7S0SRH9-F1
#
_cell.length_a   1.000
_cell.length_b   1.000
_cell.length_c   1.000
_cell.angle_alpha   90.00
_cell.angle_beta   90.00
_cell.angle_gamma   90.00
#
_symmetry.space_group_name_H-M   'P 1'
#
loop_
_entity.id
_entity.type
_entity.pdbx_description
1 polymer ?
#
loop_
_entity_poly.entity_id
_entity_poly.type
_entity_poly.pdbx_seq_one_letter_code
_entity_poly.pdbx_strand_id
1 'polypeptide(L)'
;GAKQRRVPEAAGDASSIAASKGPRTKARREKDLATVKRVFQILLLLMGVVFSATAMLYMRGWTKMAALRAKETKLDKKMDTLRRDAHPEIEKGRAMLRAQQAAGLEVLRGAHASGRLDTLEQHWLDMREVDRAQLWERSARVLLAQPSFARLLKSDGARLTDTLVPEMYAAQQYAKEPERMRRLTTLLLDGGENGAAPRGGASTNSEAADYKEARRLYRGAILSRFVQGFVVELGKLQDSES
;
A
#
# COMPACT_ATOMS: atom_id res chain seq x y z
N GLY A 1 86.23 64.41 -38.88
CA GLY A 1 86.04 63.10 -38.22
C GLY A 1 85.87 62.02 -39.28
N ALA A 2 86.80 61.07 -39.32
CA ALA A 2 86.65 59.78 -40.00
C ALA A 2 85.54 58.95 -39.29
N LYS A 3 84.83 57.97 -39.87
CA LYS A 3 85.01 57.25 -41.14
C LYS A 3 83.69 56.53 -41.51
N GLN A 4 83.39 56.58 -42.80
CA GLN A 4 82.84 55.51 -43.67
C GLN A 4 81.37 55.06 -43.59
N ARG A 5 80.63 55.60 -44.57
CA ARG A 5 79.53 54.98 -45.32
C ARG A 5 80.05 54.68 -46.74
N ARG A 6 79.84 53.45 -47.26
CA ARG A 6 79.56 53.16 -48.69
C ARG A 6 79.06 51.71 -48.84
N VAL A 7 78.00 51.61 -49.64
CA VAL A 7 77.15 50.49 -50.13
C VAL A 7 77.82 49.86 -51.38
N PRO A 8 77.19 49.04 -52.27
CA PRO A 8 76.12 48.00 -52.26
C PRO A 8 76.63 46.67 -52.89
N GLU A 9 75.87 45.59 -53.12
CA GLU A 9 74.88 45.27 -54.19
C GLU A 9 74.72 43.72 -54.10
N ALA A 10 73.60 43.05 -54.34
CA ALA A 10 72.80 43.10 -55.56
C ALA A 10 71.38 42.54 -55.36
N ALA A 11 70.52 43.05 -56.24
CA ALA A 11 69.11 42.79 -56.38
C ALA A 11 68.81 41.59 -57.32
N GLY A 12 67.53 41.24 -57.35
CA GLY A 12 66.88 40.48 -58.42
C GLY A 12 66.37 39.12 -57.94
N ASP A 13 65.15 38.69 -58.20
CA ASP A 13 64.04 39.33 -58.88
C ASP A 13 62.76 38.53 -58.61
N ALA A 14 61.62 39.15 -58.89
CA ALA A 14 60.28 38.61 -58.70
C ALA A 14 59.92 37.46 -59.67
N SER A 15 58.79 36.78 -59.36
CA SER A 15 57.87 36.01 -60.23
C SER A 15 57.65 34.59 -59.70
N SER A 16 56.56 34.31 -58.98
CA SER A 16 55.20 33.98 -59.44
C SER A 16 55.03 32.55 -59.98
N ILE A 17 53.89 31.95 -59.62
CA ILE A 17 53.22 30.79 -60.22
C ILE A 17 53.71 29.40 -59.75
N ALA A 18 52.89 28.75 -58.91
CA ALA A 18 52.15 27.53 -59.29
C ALA A 18 51.72 26.74 -58.06
N ALA A 19 50.41 26.53 -57.95
CA ALA A 19 49.84 25.48 -57.12
C ALA A 19 50.44 24.11 -57.50
N SER A 20 50.98 23.37 -56.54
CA SER A 20 51.06 21.91 -56.63
C SER A 20 50.57 21.27 -55.33
N LYS A 21 49.26 20.99 -55.31
CA LYS A 21 48.68 20.00 -54.39
C LYS A 21 49.24 18.63 -54.80
N GLY A 22 50.33 18.21 -54.16
CA GLY A 22 50.95 16.89 -54.32
C GLY A 22 50.91 16.05 -53.02
N PRO A 23 51.05 14.72 -53.12
CA PRO A 23 50.34 13.70 -52.33
C PRO A 23 50.81 13.46 -50.88
N ARG A 24 51.67 14.31 -50.32
CA ARG A 24 52.32 14.05 -49.01
C ARG A 24 51.45 14.35 -47.79
N THR A 25 50.36 15.11 -47.93
CA THR A 25 49.45 15.44 -46.82
C THR A 25 48.39 14.36 -46.56
N LYS A 26 48.01 13.57 -47.57
CA LYS A 26 47.04 12.47 -47.42
C LYS A 26 47.61 11.29 -46.64
N ALA A 27 48.84 10.86 -46.94
CA ALA A 27 49.50 9.76 -46.24
C ALA A 27 49.84 10.07 -44.77
N ARG A 28 50.07 11.34 -44.42
CA ARG A 28 50.23 11.78 -43.02
C ARG A 28 48.88 11.81 -42.29
N ARG A 29 47.83 12.35 -42.92
CA ARG A 29 46.46 12.32 -42.39
C ARG A 29 45.90 10.91 -42.21
N GLU A 30 46.22 9.96 -43.10
CA GLU A 30 45.81 8.55 -42.98
C GLU A 30 46.52 7.83 -41.82
N LYS A 31 47.81 8.12 -41.59
CA LYS A 31 48.55 7.62 -40.42
C LYS A 31 48.03 8.24 -39.11
N ASP A 32 47.69 9.53 -39.12
CA ASP A 32 47.08 10.21 -37.98
C ASP A 32 45.67 9.66 -37.70
N LEU A 33 44.85 9.42 -38.74
CA LEU A 33 43.55 8.76 -38.62
C LEU A 33 43.65 7.32 -38.12
N ALA A 34 44.65 6.55 -38.58
CA ALA A 34 44.91 5.20 -38.09
C ALA A 34 45.34 5.20 -36.62
N THR A 35 46.11 6.21 -36.20
CA THR A 35 46.55 6.38 -34.81
C THR A 35 45.38 6.81 -33.92
N VAL A 36 44.57 7.78 -34.37
CA VAL A 36 43.34 8.20 -33.67
C VAL A 36 42.35 7.04 -33.57
N LYS A 37 42.19 6.24 -34.62
CA LYS A 37 41.32 5.04 -34.60
C LYS A 37 41.82 4.01 -33.58
N ARG A 38 43.14 3.77 -33.49
CA ARG A 38 43.71 2.89 -32.47
C ARG A 38 43.52 3.42 -31.06
N VAL A 39 43.77 4.71 -30.82
CA VAL A 39 43.57 5.35 -29.51
C VAL A 39 42.10 5.27 -29.10
N PHE A 40 41.19 5.59 -30.03
CA PHE A 40 39.75 5.49 -29.79
C PHE A 40 39.33 4.05 -29.49
N GLN A 41 39.85 3.07 -30.24
CA GLN A 41 39.59 1.66 -30.01
C GLN A 41 40.07 1.18 -28.63
N ILE A 42 41.26 1.62 -28.20
CA ILE A 42 41.79 1.32 -26.85
C ILE A 42 40.90 1.94 -25.76
N LEU A 43 40.46 3.19 -25.96
CA LEU A 43 39.63 3.92 -25.00
C LEU A 43 38.23 3.29 -24.88
N LEU A 44 37.66 2.84 -25.99
CA LEU A 44 36.40 2.09 -26.03
C LEU A 44 36.52 0.74 -25.31
N LEU A 45 37.64 0.05 -25.47
CA LEU A 45 37.93 -1.22 -24.82
C LEU A 45 38.09 -1.05 -23.31
N LEU A 46 38.77 0.01 -22.87
CA LEU A 46 38.86 0.42 -21.46
C LEU A 46 37.49 0.73 -20.86
N MET A 47 36.66 1.49 -21.57
CA MET A 47 35.28 1.78 -21.14
C MET A 47 34.44 0.49 -21.06
N GLY A 48 34.60 -0.43 -22.00
CA GLY A 48 33.94 -1.74 -21.96
C GLY A 48 34.34 -2.58 -20.73
N VAL A 49 35.62 -2.55 -20.35
CA VAL A 49 36.11 -3.23 -19.14
C VAL A 49 35.57 -2.59 -17.85
N VAL A 50 35.55 -1.26 -17.78
CA VAL A 50 34.99 -0.53 -16.62
C VAL A 50 33.49 -0.79 -16.50
N PHE A 51 32.77 -0.80 -17.62
CA PHE A 51 31.33 -1.08 -17.64
C PHE A 51 31.02 -2.54 -17.27
N SER A 52 31.82 -3.51 -17.72
CA SER A 52 31.62 -4.92 -17.34
C SER A 52 31.93 -5.16 -15.86
N ALA A 53 32.98 -4.54 -15.32
CA ALA A 53 33.35 -4.65 -13.91
C ALA A 53 32.27 -4.04 -12.99
N THR A 54 31.74 -2.86 -13.35
CA THR A 54 30.65 -2.21 -12.61
C THR A 54 29.34 -3.00 -12.72
N ALA A 55 28.98 -3.53 -13.89
CA ALA A 55 27.82 -4.40 -14.06
C ALA A 55 27.94 -5.69 -13.21
N MET A 56 29.12 -6.31 -13.17
CA MET A 56 29.37 -7.52 -12.38
C MET A 56 29.27 -7.25 -10.88
N LEU A 57 29.82 -6.12 -10.40
CA LEU A 57 29.69 -5.68 -9.01
C LEU A 57 28.23 -5.38 -8.65
N TYR A 58 27.47 -4.73 -9.53
CA TYR A 58 26.06 -4.42 -9.32
C TYR A 58 25.20 -5.68 -9.25
N MET A 59 25.37 -6.63 -10.18
CA MET A 59 24.67 -7.93 -10.15
C MET A 59 25.01 -8.74 -8.88
N ARG A 60 26.28 -8.73 -8.46
CA ARG A 60 26.73 -9.40 -7.23
C ARG A 60 26.18 -8.73 -5.97
N GLY A 61 26.00 -7.41 -5.99
CA GLY A 61 25.32 -6.66 -4.93
C GLY A 61 23.82 -6.97 -4.86
N TRP A 62 23.13 -6.99 -6.00
CA TRP A 62 21.71 -7.31 -6.09
C TRP A 62 21.37 -8.72 -5.66
N THR A 63 22.15 -9.72 -6.08
CA THR A 63 21.96 -11.12 -5.67
C THR A 63 22.17 -11.30 -4.16
N LYS A 64 23.15 -10.62 -3.57
CA LYS A 64 23.34 -10.61 -2.11
C LYS A 64 22.17 -9.93 -1.38
N MET A 65 21.67 -8.80 -1.88
CA MET A 65 20.51 -8.12 -1.30
C MET A 65 19.23 -8.95 -1.42
N ALA A 66 19.01 -9.62 -2.54
CA ALA A 66 17.89 -10.55 -2.72
C ALA A 66 18.00 -11.74 -1.77
N ALA A 67 19.21 -12.29 -1.58
CA ALA A 67 19.46 -13.36 -0.62
C ALA A 67 19.25 -12.92 0.84
N LEU A 68 19.62 -11.68 1.19
CA LEU A 68 19.37 -11.11 2.51
C LEU A 68 17.88 -10.90 2.76
N ARG A 69 17.14 -10.31 1.81
CA ARG A 69 15.67 -10.18 1.90
C ARG A 69 14.97 -11.53 1.99
N ALA A 70 15.45 -12.53 1.25
CA ALA A 70 14.92 -13.89 1.34
C ALA A 70 15.22 -14.56 2.70
N LYS A 71 16.32 -14.18 3.36
CA LYS A 71 16.64 -14.63 4.72
C LYS A 71 15.83 -13.88 5.78
N GLU A 72 15.65 -12.58 5.65
CA GLU A 72 14.78 -11.75 6.50
C GLU A 72 13.34 -12.27 6.46
N THR A 73 12.76 -12.45 5.28
CA THR A 73 11.40 -13.01 5.14
C THR A 73 11.25 -14.42 5.70
N LYS A 74 12.30 -15.25 5.67
CA LYS A 74 12.31 -16.57 6.32
C LYS A 74 12.42 -16.47 7.84
N LEU A 75 13.19 -15.51 8.35
CA LEU A 75 13.33 -15.25 9.78
C LEU A 75 12.03 -14.69 10.36
N ASP A 76 11.39 -13.73 9.69
CA ASP A 76 10.08 -13.19 10.07
C ASP A 76 9.03 -14.29 10.13
N LYS A 77 8.94 -15.14 9.09
CA LYS A 77 8.03 -16.29 9.09
C LYS A 77 8.29 -17.27 10.24
N LYS A 78 9.56 -17.51 10.59
CA LYS A 78 9.93 -18.38 11.71
C LYS A 78 9.61 -17.74 13.07
N MET A 79 9.79 -16.43 13.19
CA MET A 79 9.43 -15.68 14.38
C MET A 79 7.91 -15.67 14.58
N ASP A 80 7.15 -15.48 13.51
CA ASP A 80 5.69 -15.57 13.51
C ASP A 80 5.21 -16.96 13.92
N THR A 81 5.82 -18.05 13.41
CA THR A 81 5.46 -19.41 13.85
C THR A 81 5.76 -19.63 15.32
N LEU A 82 6.94 -19.22 15.82
CA LEU A 82 7.29 -19.35 17.23
C LEU A 82 6.37 -18.53 18.14
N ARG A 83 5.92 -17.37 17.68
CA ARG A 83 4.97 -16.52 18.41
C ARG A 83 3.56 -17.11 18.45
N ARG A 84 3.12 -17.75 17.35
CA ARG A 84 1.85 -18.49 17.30
C ARG A 84 1.88 -19.71 18.21
N ASP A 85 3.00 -20.43 18.23
CA ASP A 85 3.19 -21.60 19.09
C ASP A 85 3.26 -21.21 20.58
N ALA A 86 3.76 -20.00 20.89
CA ALA A 86 3.79 -19.47 22.25
C ALA A 86 2.42 -19.03 22.79
N HIS A 87 1.46 -18.69 21.91
CA HIS A 87 0.14 -18.15 22.31
C HIS A 87 -1.04 -18.73 21.51
N PRO A 88 -1.34 -20.04 21.63
CA PRO A 88 -2.42 -20.70 20.89
C PRO A 88 -3.81 -20.11 21.17
N GLU A 89 -4.05 -19.61 22.39
CA GLU A 89 -5.32 -18.98 22.78
C GLU A 89 -5.61 -17.67 22.03
N ILE A 90 -4.56 -16.91 21.67
CA ILE A 90 -4.71 -15.67 20.90
C ILE A 90 -5.14 -15.98 19.47
N GLU A 91 -4.53 -16.99 18.84
CA GLU A 91 -4.95 -17.44 17.51
C GLU A 91 -6.37 -18.01 17.51
N LYS A 92 -6.75 -18.76 18.56
CA LYS A 92 -8.14 -19.20 18.73
C LYS A 92 -9.10 -18.01 18.88
N GLY A 93 -8.74 -16.98 19.63
CA GLY A 93 -9.49 -15.73 19.75
C GLY A 93 -9.63 -15.00 18.40
N ARG A 94 -8.54 -14.90 17.63
CA ARG A 94 -8.56 -14.32 16.27
C ARG A 94 -9.44 -15.11 15.32
N ALA A 95 -9.34 -16.44 15.32
CA ALA A 95 -10.18 -17.31 14.51
C ALA A 95 -11.66 -17.16 14.88
N MET A 96 -11.98 -17.07 16.17
CA MET A 96 -13.34 -16.79 16.64
C MET A 96 -13.85 -15.44 16.13
N LEU A 97 -13.05 -14.36 16.22
CA LEU A 97 -13.45 -13.04 15.71
C LEU A 97 -13.67 -13.06 14.20
N ARG A 98 -12.79 -13.71 13.43
CA ARG A 98 -12.96 -13.88 11.98
C ARG A 98 -14.24 -14.66 11.65
N ALA A 99 -14.53 -15.74 12.39
CA ALA A 99 -15.76 -16.51 12.20
C ALA A 99 -17.01 -15.69 12.53
N GLN A 100 -16.98 -14.89 13.61
CA GLN A 100 -18.08 -13.99 13.97
C GLN A 100 -18.30 -12.91 12.90
N GLN A 101 -17.21 -12.35 12.36
CA GLN A 101 -17.28 -11.38 11.28
C GLN A 101 -17.88 -12.00 10.02
N ALA A 102 -17.37 -13.16 9.60
CA ALA A 102 -17.83 -13.87 8.42
C ALA A 102 -19.32 -14.22 8.50
N ALA A 103 -19.76 -14.76 9.64
CA ALA A 103 -21.16 -15.11 9.86
C ALA A 103 -22.09 -13.88 9.87
N GLY A 104 -21.63 -12.74 10.41
CA GLY A 104 -22.38 -11.48 10.32
C GLY A 104 -22.51 -11.00 8.87
N LEU A 105 -21.41 -11.02 8.11
CA LEU A 105 -21.40 -10.62 6.71
C LEU A 105 -22.19 -11.56 5.80
N GLU A 106 -22.24 -12.85 6.09
CA GLU A 106 -23.00 -13.83 5.31
C GLU A 106 -24.49 -13.50 5.29
N VAL A 107 -25.06 -13.17 6.45
CA VAL A 107 -26.47 -12.75 6.54
C VAL A 107 -26.70 -11.44 5.78
N LEU A 108 -25.80 -10.46 5.91
CA LEU A 108 -25.90 -9.19 5.19
C LEU A 108 -25.81 -9.39 3.67
N ARG A 109 -24.91 -10.27 3.21
CA ARG A 109 -24.79 -10.64 1.78
C ARG A 109 -26.05 -11.36 1.29
N GLY A 110 -26.63 -12.25 2.09
CA GLY A 110 -27.90 -12.92 1.76
C GLY A 110 -29.07 -11.93 1.65
N ALA A 111 -29.18 -11.00 2.60
CA ALA A 111 -30.20 -9.94 2.57
C ALA A 111 -30.00 -8.98 1.38
N HIS A 112 -28.75 -8.64 1.05
CA HIS A 112 -28.42 -7.83 -0.11
C HIS A 112 -28.75 -8.56 -1.42
N ALA A 113 -28.34 -9.82 -1.57
CA ALA A 113 -28.56 -10.61 -2.79
C ALA A 113 -30.05 -10.89 -3.08
N SER A 114 -30.88 -10.96 -2.02
CA SER A 114 -32.34 -11.16 -2.15
C SER A 114 -33.12 -9.87 -2.38
N GLY A 115 -32.47 -8.69 -2.37
CA GLY A 115 -33.15 -7.39 -2.41
C GLY A 115 -33.87 -7.03 -1.10
N ARG A 116 -33.85 -7.90 -0.09
CA ARG A 116 -34.47 -7.64 1.22
C ARG A 116 -33.81 -6.46 1.93
N LEU A 117 -32.53 -6.19 1.66
CA LEU A 117 -31.86 -5.02 2.25
C LEU A 117 -32.52 -3.71 1.79
N ASP A 118 -32.89 -3.58 0.52
CA ASP A 118 -33.52 -2.37 -0.02
C ASP A 118 -34.93 -2.18 0.55
N THR A 119 -35.70 -3.26 0.72
CA THR A 119 -37.04 -3.19 1.32
C THR A 119 -37.00 -2.81 2.80
N LEU A 120 -36.01 -3.32 3.53
CA LEU A 120 -35.78 -2.96 4.93
C LEU A 120 -35.30 -1.52 5.06
N GLU A 121 -34.48 -1.06 4.13
CA GLU A 121 -34.02 0.33 4.10
C GLU A 121 -35.18 1.31 3.89
N GLN A 122 -36.09 1.02 2.97
CA GLN A 122 -37.30 1.82 2.77
C GLN A 122 -38.13 1.86 4.06
N HIS A 123 -38.38 0.71 4.66
CA HIS A 123 -39.10 0.64 5.93
C HIS A 123 -38.43 1.48 7.03
N TRP A 124 -37.10 1.41 7.15
CA TRP A 124 -36.33 2.24 8.09
C TRP A 124 -36.45 3.75 7.82
N LEU A 125 -36.47 4.16 6.55
CA LEU A 125 -36.66 5.57 6.16
C LEU A 125 -38.05 6.08 6.54
N ASP A 126 -39.07 5.24 6.41
CA ASP A 126 -40.47 5.57 6.70
C ASP A 126 -40.79 5.64 8.21
N MET A 127 -39.97 4.98 9.05
CA MET A 127 -40.11 5.05 10.51
C MET A 127 -39.96 6.49 11.06
N ARG A 128 -40.55 6.77 12.22
CA ARG A 128 -40.29 8.04 12.92
C ARG A 128 -38.89 8.02 13.55
N GLU A 129 -38.26 9.18 13.68
CA GLU A 129 -36.92 9.33 14.28
C GLU A 129 -36.84 8.67 15.67
N VAL A 130 -37.88 8.84 16.50
CA VAL A 130 -37.91 8.25 17.85
C VAL A 130 -37.90 6.73 17.80
N ASP A 131 -38.68 6.12 16.90
CA ASP A 131 -38.77 4.67 16.74
C ASP A 131 -37.45 4.11 16.18
N ARG A 132 -36.83 4.83 15.24
CA ARG A 132 -35.49 4.51 14.73
C ARG A 132 -34.44 4.46 15.83
N ALA A 133 -34.38 5.51 16.66
CA ALA A 133 -33.40 5.60 17.75
C ALA A 133 -33.59 4.44 18.75
N GLN A 134 -34.84 4.16 19.13
CA GLN A 134 -35.15 3.07 20.04
C GLN A 134 -34.79 1.69 19.47
N LEU A 135 -35.05 1.46 18.19
CA LEU A 135 -34.69 0.20 17.52
C LEU A 135 -33.17 0.02 17.50
N TRP A 136 -32.42 1.05 17.12
CA TRP A 136 -30.95 1.02 17.09
C TRP A 136 -30.35 0.71 18.48
N GLU A 137 -30.81 1.41 19.52
CA GLU A 137 -30.38 1.16 20.90
C GLU A 137 -30.79 -0.22 21.41
N ARG A 138 -31.96 -0.71 21.01
CA ARG A 138 -32.41 -2.06 21.35
C ARG A 138 -31.49 -3.09 20.71
N SER A 139 -31.16 -2.97 19.42
CA SER A 139 -30.24 -3.88 18.74
C SER A 139 -28.85 -3.89 19.38
N ALA A 140 -28.35 -2.72 19.81
CA ALA A 140 -27.09 -2.62 20.55
C ALA A 140 -27.16 -3.38 21.88
N ARG A 141 -28.22 -3.16 22.68
CA ARG A 141 -28.44 -3.86 23.96
C ARG A 141 -28.58 -5.38 23.77
N VAL A 142 -29.28 -5.83 22.73
CA VAL A 142 -29.43 -7.25 22.41
C VAL A 142 -28.08 -7.88 22.12
N LEU A 143 -27.23 -7.22 21.30
CA LEU A 143 -25.88 -7.71 21.03
C LEU A 143 -25.04 -7.80 22.30
N LEU A 144 -25.05 -6.74 23.12
CA LEU A 144 -24.28 -6.68 24.37
C LEU A 144 -24.72 -7.75 25.38
N ALA A 145 -25.99 -8.17 25.34
CA ALA A 145 -26.53 -9.24 26.18
C ALA A 145 -26.19 -10.66 25.66
N GLN A 146 -25.65 -10.81 24.45
CA GLN A 146 -25.36 -12.14 23.90
C GLN A 146 -24.21 -12.83 24.68
N PRO A 147 -24.37 -14.12 25.05
CA PRO A 147 -23.35 -14.87 25.77
C PRO A 147 -21.99 -14.98 25.04
N SER A 148 -22.02 -14.99 23.70
CA SER A 148 -20.83 -14.99 22.84
C SER A 148 -19.97 -13.74 23.00
N PHE A 149 -20.60 -12.59 23.29
CA PHE A 149 -19.92 -11.31 23.51
C PHE A 149 -19.76 -10.97 24.99
N ALA A 150 -20.45 -11.67 25.89
CA ALA A 150 -20.35 -11.45 27.33
C ALA A 150 -18.90 -11.55 27.86
N ARG A 151 -18.04 -12.41 27.29
CA ARG A 151 -16.62 -12.49 27.65
C ARG A 151 -15.78 -11.33 27.08
N LEU A 152 -16.17 -10.81 25.92
CA LEU A 152 -15.51 -9.67 25.25
C LEU A 152 -15.89 -8.33 25.88
N LEU A 153 -17.01 -8.28 26.63
CA LEU A 153 -17.64 -7.04 27.13
C LEU A 153 -17.66 -6.91 28.66
N LYS A 154 -17.32 -7.95 29.43
CA LYS A 154 -17.36 -7.95 30.92
C LYS A 154 -16.18 -7.20 31.61
N SER A 155 -15.20 -6.68 30.87
CA SER A 155 -14.01 -5.97 31.40
C SER A 155 -13.77 -4.63 30.66
N ASP A 156 -12.53 -4.12 30.61
CA ASP A 156 -12.10 -2.97 29.79
C ASP A 156 -12.60 -3.01 28.33
N GLY A 157 -13.04 -4.17 27.85
CA GLY A 157 -13.76 -4.38 26.61
C GLY A 157 -14.99 -3.50 26.38
N ALA A 158 -15.70 -3.04 27.42
CA ALA A 158 -16.81 -2.09 27.25
C ALA A 158 -16.30 -0.73 26.74
N ARG A 159 -15.31 -0.13 27.43
CA ARG A 159 -14.64 1.11 26.99
C ARG A 159 -13.92 0.95 25.66
N LEU A 160 -13.39 -0.25 25.40
CA LEU A 160 -12.79 -0.59 24.11
C LEU A 160 -13.86 -0.62 23.01
N THR A 161 -15.05 -1.17 23.26
CA THR A 161 -16.13 -1.17 22.28
C THR A 161 -16.59 0.25 21.96
N ASP A 162 -16.72 1.11 22.98
CA ASP A 162 -17.10 2.51 22.82
C ASP A 162 -16.11 3.27 21.91
N THR A 163 -14.82 2.96 22.02
CA THR A 163 -13.75 3.58 21.22
C THR A 163 -13.54 2.93 19.86
N LEU A 164 -13.80 1.62 19.73
CA LEU A 164 -13.57 0.85 18.52
C LEU A 164 -14.80 0.73 17.62
N VAL A 165 -16.00 0.89 18.14
CA VAL A 165 -17.27 0.73 17.43
C VAL A 165 -18.26 1.83 17.88
N PRO A 166 -17.92 3.11 17.69
CA PRO A 166 -18.79 4.22 18.10
C PRO A 166 -20.16 4.20 17.40
N GLU A 167 -20.27 3.57 16.23
CA GLU A 167 -21.52 3.46 15.46
C GLU A 167 -22.65 2.78 16.25
N MET A 168 -22.30 1.82 17.11
CA MET A 168 -23.27 1.09 17.93
C MET A 168 -23.95 1.99 18.97
N TYR A 169 -23.28 3.04 19.40
CA TYR A 169 -23.76 4.00 20.40
C TYR A 169 -24.29 5.30 19.79
N ALA A 170 -24.22 5.43 18.47
CA ALA A 170 -24.60 6.63 17.74
C ALA A 170 -26.09 6.66 17.36
N ALA A 171 -26.98 6.12 18.21
CA ALA A 171 -28.40 5.94 17.89
C ALA A 171 -29.08 7.23 17.41
N GLN A 172 -28.84 8.36 18.08
CA GLN A 172 -29.40 9.65 17.66
C GLN A 172 -28.90 10.11 16.28
N GLN A 173 -27.64 9.81 15.93
CA GLN A 173 -27.09 10.20 14.62
C GLN A 173 -27.71 9.35 13.50
N TYR A 174 -27.84 8.04 13.71
CA TYR A 174 -28.46 7.14 12.74
C TYR A 174 -29.98 7.35 12.63
N ALA A 175 -30.64 7.80 13.70
CA ALA A 175 -32.05 8.15 13.67
C ALA A 175 -32.33 9.45 12.90
N LYS A 176 -31.49 10.48 13.10
CA LYS A 176 -31.58 11.79 12.41
C LYS A 176 -31.19 11.70 10.94
N GLU A 177 -30.18 10.90 10.64
CA GLU A 177 -29.67 10.69 9.28
C GLU A 177 -29.83 9.22 8.87
N PRO A 178 -31.06 8.77 8.56
CA PRO A 178 -31.36 7.34 8.33
C PRO A 178 -30.56 6.73 7.17
N GLU A 179 -30.20 7.52 6.17
CA GLU A 179 -29.30 7.18 5.05
C GLU A 179 -27.92 6.65 5.51
N ARG A 180 -27.49 6.94 6.74
CA ARG A 180 -26.24 6.40 7.31
C ARG A 180 -26.26 4.88 7.43
N MET A 181 -27.44 4.28 7.60
CA MET A 181 -27.61 2.84 7.72
C MET A 181 -27.16 2.13 6.43
N ARG A 182 -27.61 2.63 5.27
CA ARG A 182 -27.19 2.13 3.95
C ARG A 182 -25.68 2.23 3.80
N ARG A 183 -25.11 3.42 4.06
CA ARG A 183 -23.66 3.67 3.96
C ARG A 183 -22.85 2.72 4.83
N LEU A 184 -23.27 2.49 6.06
CA LEU A 184 -22.60 1.57 6.99
C LEU A 184 -22.65 0.13 6.46
N THR A 185 -23.80 -0.30 5.96
CA THR A 185 -24.00 -1.66 5.47
C THR A 185 -23.19 -1.93 4.20
N THR A 186 -23.20 -1.00 3.24
CA THR A 186 -22.35 -1.08 2.04
C THR A 186 -20.87 -1.13 2.41
N LEU A 187 -20.43 -0.26 3.33
CA LEU A 187 -19.05 -0.23 3.79
C LEU A 187 -18.62 -1.54 4.47
N LEU A 188 -19.51 -2.22 5.20
CA LEU A 188 -19.24 -3.56 5.74
C LEU A 188 -19.16 -4.64 4.66
N LEU A 189 -20.05 -4.59 3.67
CA LEU A 189 -20.04 -5.54 2.55
C LEU A 189 -18.76 -5.41 1.71
N ASP A 190 -18.26 -4.18 1.55
CA ASP A 190 -17.03 -3.85 0.84
C ASP A 190 -15.75 -4.14 1.64
N GLY A 191 -15.87 -4.46 2.94
CA GLY A 191 -14.72 -4.66 3.84
C GLY A 191 -13.97 -3.36 4.19
N GLY A 192 -14.65 -2.22 4.09
CA GLY A 192 -14.11 -0.89 4.33
C GLY A 192 -14.17 -0.41 5.78
N GLU A 193 -14.60 -1.25 6.73
CA GLU A 193 -14.91 -0.85 8.11
C GLU A 193 -13.71 -0.40 8.93
N ASN A 194 -12.52 -0.77 8.48
CA ASN A 194 -11.25 -0.46 9.10
C ASN A 194 -10.46 0.66 8.38
N GLY A 195 -11.09 1.33 7.40
CA GLY A 195 -10.46 2.30 6.52
C GLY A 195 -9.49 1.66 5.51
N ALA A 196 -8.78 2.48 4.75
CA ALA A 196 -7.84 1.99 3.75
C ALA A 196 -6.76 1.10 4.39
N ALA A 197 -6.44 -0.02 3.71
CA ALA A 197 -5.28 -0.84 4.07
C ALA A 197 -4.02 0.05 4.08
N PRO A 198 -3.14 -0.10 5.08
CA PRO A 198 -1.96 0.74 5.19
C PRO A 198 -1.15 0.59 3.90
N ARG A 199 -0.96 1.69 3.18
CA ARG A 199 -0.15 1.73 1.96
C ARG A 199 1.29 1.34 2.32
N GLY A 200 1.66 0.11 1.99
CA GLY A 200 3.03 -0.35 1.79
C GLY A 200 4.08 0.23 2.74
N GLY A 201 3.97 -0.06 4.03
CA GLY A 201 5.05 0.16 4.99
C GLY A 201 5.14 -1.06 5.89
N ALA A 202 6.16 -1.89 5.70
CA ALA A 202 6.49 -2.93 6.66
C ALA A 202 6.81 -2.23 7.99
N SER A 203 5.84 -2.23 8.90
CA SER A 203 6.05 -1.81 10.28
C SER A 203 7.11 -2.72 10.87
N THR A 204 8.29 -2.18 11.16
CA THR A 204 9.40 -2.91 11.80
C THR A 204 9.05 -3.39 13.21
N ASN A 205 7.97 -2.89 13.81
CA ASN A 205 7.41 -3.39 15.06
C ASN A 205 6.30 -4.41 14.79
N SER A 206 6.65 -5.69 14.87
CA SER A 206 5.72 -6.84 14.81
C SER A 206 4.60 -6.74 15.84
N GLU A 207 4.89 -6.26 17.07
CA GLU A 207 3.90 -6.11 18.13
C GLU A 207 2.85 -5.01 17.84
N ALA A 208 3.28 -3.89 17.26
CA ALA A 208 2.36 -2.83 16.84
C ALA A 208 1.49 -3.27 15.65
N ALA A 209 2.00 -4.14 14.77
CA ALA A 209 1.24 -4.74 13.69
C ALA A 209 0.18 -5.71 14.22
N ASP A 210 0.53 -6.56 15.18
CA ASP A 210 -0.40 -7.50 15.84
C ASP A 210 -1.53 -6.79 16.58
N TYR A 211 -1.23 -5.71 17.31
CA TYR A 211 -2.24 -4.91 18.00
C TYR A 211 -3.21 -4.26 17.01
N LYS A 212 -2.71 -3.73 15.89
CA LYS A 212 -3.54 -3.17 14.81
C LYS A 212 -4.42 -4.24 14.17
N GLU A 213 -3.90 -5.43 13.93
CA GLU A 213 -4.68 -6.55 13.39
C GLU A 213 -5.78 -6.98 14.37
N ALA A 214 -5.45 -7.17 15.65
CA ALA A 214 -6.42 -7.51 16.68
C ALA A 214 -7.54 -6.48 16.80
N ARG A 215 -7.19 -5.18 16.77
CA ARG A 215 -8.16 -4.07 16.77
C ARG A 215 -9.10 -4.13 15.57
N ARG A 216 -8.57 -4.41 14.38
CA ARG A 216 -9.36 -4.52 13.13
C ARG A 216 -10.32 -5.70 13.17
N LEU A 217 -9.85 -6.86 13.62
CA LEU A 217 -10.66 -8.05 13.77
C LEU A 217 -11.76 -7.86 14.82
N TYR A 218 -11.44 -7.21 15.93
CA TYR A 218 -12.43 -6.88 16.96
C TYR A 218 -13.52 -5.97 16.41
N ARG A 219 -13.14 -4.84 15.81
CA ARG A 219 -14.09 -3.89 15.21
C ARG A 219 -14.95 -4.57 14.14
N GLY A 220 -14.33 -5.30 13.23
CA GLY A 220 -15.02 -6.02 12.16
C GLY A 220 -16.06 -6.99 12.71
N ALA A 221 -15.69 -7.82 13.69
CA ALA A 221 -16.59 -8.81 14.28
C ALA A 221 -17.78 -8.18 15.02
N ILE A 222 -17.53 -7.17 15.85
CA ILE A 222 -18.60 -6.52 16.62
C ILE A 222 -19.53 -5.72 15.70
N LEU A 223 -18.96 -4.92 14.80
CA LEU A 223 -19.75 -4.06 13.91
C LEU A 223 -20.59 -4.87 12.92
N SER A 224 -20.04 -5.94 12.32
CA SER A 224 -20.81 -6.81 11.42
C SER A 224 -21.94 -7.51 12.15
N ARG A 225 -21.72 -7.96 13.39
CA ARG A 225 -22.74 -8.64 14.20
C ARG A 225 -23.81 -7.69 14.71
N PHE A 226 -23.43 -6.47 15.06
CA PHE A 226 -24.36 -5.41 15.39
C PHE A 226 -25.31 -5.12 14.23
N VAL A 227 -24.77 -4.81 13.04
CA VAL A 227 -25.59 -4.49 11.86
C VAL A 227 -26.44 -5.68 11.43
N GLN A 228 -25.88 -6.89 11.48
CA GLN A 228 -26.64 -8.12 11.24
C GLN A 228 -27.83 -8.28 12.19
N GLY A 229 -27.61 -8.09 13.51
CA GLY A 229 -28.68 -8.15 14.49
C GLY A 229 -29.74 -7.08 14.27
N PHE A 230 -29.31 -5.86 13.95
CA PHE A 230 -30.21 -4.76 13.60
C PHE A 230 -31.09 -5.07 12.39
N VAL A 231 -30.50 -5.55 11.28
CA VAL A 231 -31.24 -5.92 10.06
C VAL A 231 -32.27 -7.03 10.33
N VAL A 232 -31.92 -8.00 11.19
CA VAL A 232 -32.87 -9.05 11.60
C VAL A 232 -34.01 -8.49 12.43
N GLU A 233 -33.74 -7.62 13.41
CA GLU A 233 -34.78 -7.00 14.24
C GLU A 233 -35.71 -6.09 13.41
N LEU A 234 -35.14 -5.32 12.49
CA LEU A 234 -35.90 -4.50 11.55
C LEU A 234 -36.81 -5.37 10.66
N GLY A 235 -36.32 -6.52 10.22
CA GLY A 235 -37.13 -7.48 9.46
C GLY A 235 -38.31 -8.03 10.24
N LYS A 236 -38.12 -8.37 11.52
CA LYS A 236 -39.22 -8.83 12.39
C LYS A 236 -40.28 -7.74 12.58
N LEU A 237 -39.86 -6.48 12.67
CA LEU A 237 -40.76 -5.35 12.85
C LEU A 237 -41.61 -5.15 11.60
N GLN A 238 -40.98 -5.12 10.42
CA GLN A 238 -41.67 -5.05 9.12
C GLN A 238 -42.68 -6.20 8.95
N ASP A 239 -42.27 -7.43 9.27
CA ASP A 239 -43.12 -8.63 9.16
C ASP A 239 -44.29 -8.62 10.17
N SER A 240 -44.21 -7.84 11.25
CA SER A 240 -45.30 -7.68 12.25
C SER A 240 -46.30 -6.58 11.93
N GLU A 241 -45.93 -5.66 11.05
CA GLU A 241 -46.76 -4.52 10.61
C GLU A 241 -47.47 -4.79 9.27
N SER A 242 -47.10 -5.87 8.57
CA SER A 242 -47.69 -6.32 7.30
C SER A 242 -48.83 -7.32 7.52
#